data_AF-A0A7C7M630-F1
#
_entry.id   AF-A0A7C7M630-F1
#
_cell.length_a   1.000
_cell.length_b   1.000
_cell.length_c   1.000
_cell.angle_alpha   90.00
_cell.angle_beta   90.00
_cell.angle_gamma   90.00
#
_symmetry.space_group_name_H-M   'P 1'
#
loop_
_entity.id
_entity.type
_entity.pdbx_description
1 polymer ?
#
loop_
_entity_poly.entity_id
_entity_poly.type
_entity_poly.pdbx_seq_one_letter_code
_entity_poly.pdbx_strand_id
1 'polypeptide(L)' 'MTKPVNIALFGFGRIGRNIFRLGYDNPNYNFVA' A
#
# COMPACT_ATOMS: atom_id res chain seq x y z
N MET A 1 -8.37 -18.12 3.59
CA MET A 1 -8.40 -16.65 3.45
C MET A 1 -7.31 -16.06 4.34
N THR A 2 -6.19 -15.63 3.76
CA THR A 2 -5.16 -14.87 4.49
C THR A 2 -5.62 -13.43 4.62
N LYS A 3 -5.55 -12.86 5.83
CA LYS A 3 -5.91 -11.47 6.06
C LYS A 3 -4.94 -10.56 5.29
N PRO A 4 -5.41 -9.51 4.59
CA PRO A 4 -4.53 -8.58 3.89
C PRO A 4 -3.62 -7.85 4.88
N VAL A 5 -2.41 -7.52 4.44
CA VAL A 5 -1.44 -6.77 5.24
C VAL A 5 -1.80 -5.29 5.21
N ASN A 6 -2.00 -4.70 6.39
CA ASN A 6 -2.24 -3.27 6.51
C ASN A 6 -0.92 -2.50 6.38
N ILE A 7 -0.87 -1.55 5.45
CA ILE A 7 0.32 -0.76 5.12
C ILE A 7 0.01 0.71 5.36
N ALA A 8 0.92 1.40 6.07
CA ALA A 8 0.89 2.85 6.23
C ALA A 8 2.12 3.49 5.56
N LEU A 9 1.93 4.57 4.80
CA LEU A 9 2.98 5.29 4.07
C LEU A 9 3.23 6.67 4.68
N PHE A 10 4.19 6.75 5.60
CA PHE A 10 4.66 8.03 6.13
C PHE A 10 5.59 8.72 5.14
N GLY A 11 5.02 9.63 4.35
CA GLY A 11 5.72 10.40 3.32
C GLY A 11 5.27 10.02 1.91
N PHE A 12 4.35 10.80 1.34
CA PHE A 12 3.72 10.51 0.04
C PHE A 12 4.40 11.24 -1.14
N GLY A 13 5.74 11.26 -1.12
CA GLY A 13 6.58 11.84 -2.17
C GLY A 13 6.63 10.98 -3.44
N ARG A 14 7.68 11.16 -4.27
CA ARG A 14 7.86 10.37 -5.50
C ARG A 14 7.81 8.86 -5.23
N ILE A 15 8.48 8.41 -4.18
CA ILE A 15 8.59 6.99 -3.82
C ILE A 15 7.28 6.46 -3.22
N GLY A 16 6.70 7.15 -2.23
CA GLY A 16 5.43 6.73 -1.61
C GLY A 16 4.31 6.56 -2.64
N ARG A 17 4.19 7.49 -3.61
CA ARG A 17 3.19 7.37 -4.69
C ARG A 17 3.44 6.19 -5.63
N ASN A 18 4.70 5.83 -5.89
CA ASN A 18 5.01 4.69 -6.76
C ASN A 18 4.77 3.36 -6.04
N ILE A 19 5.13 3.26 -4.75
CA ILE A 19 4.82 2.08 -3.92
C ILE A 19 3.31 1.87 -3.85
N PHE A 20 2.54 2.94 -3.58
CA PHE A 20 1.09 2.86 -3.57
C PHE A 20 0.54 2.35 -4.92
N ARG A 21 0.98 2.91 -6.06
CA ARG A 21 0.54 2.45 -7.38
C ARG A 21 0.84 0.98 -7.67
N LEU A 22 2.01 0.49 -7.28
CA LEU A 22 2.38 -0.91 -7.49
C LEU A 22 1.58 -1.87 -6.62
N GLY A 23 1.18 -1.42 -5.42
CA GLY A 23 0.47 -2.26 -4.46
C GLY A 23 -1.05 -2.11 -4.46
N TYR A 24 -1.62 -1.04 -5.04
CA TYR A 24 -3.02 -0.66 -4.86
C TYR A 24 -4.00 -1.75 -5.34
N ASP A 25 -3.70 -2.39 -6.46
CA ASP A 25 -4.57 -3.43 -7.04
C ASP A 25 -4.25 -4.84 -6.49
N ASN A 26 -3.31 -4.97 -5.55
CA ASN A 26 -2.94 -6.26 -4.99
C ASN A 26 -3.88 -6.62 -3.83
N PRO A 27 -4.68 -7.70 -3.94
CA PRO A 27 -5.65 -8.08 -2.90
C PRO A 27 -5.00 -8.53 -1.58
N ASN A 28 -3.68 -8.72 -1.56
CA ASN A 28 -2.93 -9.06 -0.35
C ASN A 28 -2.55 -7.81 0.48
N TYR A 29 -2.69 -6.61 -0.06
CA TYR A 29 -2.29 -5.36 0.57
C TYR A 29 -3.50 -4.45 0.80
N ASN A 30 -3.50 -3.77 1.94
CA ASN A 30 -4.51 -2.79 2.30
C ASN A 30 -3.81 -1.52 2.80
N PHE A 31 -3.82 -0.47 1.98
CA PHE A 31 -3.22 0.81 2.35
C PHE A 31 -4.20 1.59 3.25
N VAL A 32 -3.83 1.79 4.51
CA VAL A 32 -4.73 2.33 5.55
C VAL A 32 -4.40 3.74 6.01
N ALA A 33 -3.16 4.22 5.80
CA ALA A 33 -2.70 5.57 6.17
C ALA A 33 -1.51 6.02 5.33
#